data_AF-A0AA90USK9-F1
#
_entry.id   AF-A0AA90USK9-F1
#
_cell.length_a   1.000
_cell.length_b   1.000
_cell.length_c   1.000
_cell.angle_alpha   90.00
_cell.angle_beta   90.00
_cell.angle_gamma   90.00
#
_symmetry.space_group_name_H-M   'P 1'
#
loop_
_entity.id
_entity.type
_entity.pdbx_description
1 polymer ?
#
loop_
_entity_poly.entity_id
_entity_poly.type
_entity_poly.pdbx_seq_one_letter_code
_entity_poly.pdbx_strand_id
1 'polypeptide(L)'
;MKMLDNKLIIDIPKGMEVDIEKSDLKAGIIAFKKRPFSYEDVISTLIDRGLSPVVATVTNSNVEKIVALDKLMDIAKCYNGDWKPDWNSKECKHNIMRTSEYGITSSSVYNEGAIYFKNKEDAQAVIDNPNFRSILDAIYKD
;
A
#
# COMPACT_ATOMS: atom_id res chain seq x y z
N MET A 1 -9.43 -12.12 -24.78
CA MET A 1 -9.10 -11.28 -25.95
C MET A 1 -10.19 -11.43 -26.99
N LYS A 2 -10.74 -10.31 -27.49
CA LYS A 2 -11.73 -10.30 -28.57
C LYS A 2 -11.54 -9.07 -29.47
N MET A 3 -11.96 -9.20 -30.73
CA MET A 3 -12.10 -8.06 -31.65
C MET A 3 -13.55 -7.59 -31.65
N LEU A 4 -13.78 -6.29 -31.47
CA LEU A 4 -15.11 -5.67 -31.59
C LEU A 4 -14.94 -4.28 -32.21
N ASP A 5 -15.69 -3.98 -33.28
CA ASP A 5 -15.63 -2.69 -33.98
C ASP A 5 -14.20 -2.23 -34.30
N ASN A 6 -13.38 -3.15 -34.83
CA ASN A 6 -11.95 -2.94 -35.13
C ASN A 6 -11.07 -2.60 -33.91
N LYS A 7 -11.56 -2.82 -32.69
CA LYS A 7 -10.79 -2.66 -31.44
C LYS A 7 -10.38 -4.03 -30.91
N LEU A 8 -9.10 -4.15 -30.56
CA LEU A 8 -8.61 -5.27 -29.77
C LEU A 8 -8.92 -5.01 -28.30
N ILE A 9 -9.80 -5.84 -27.74
CA ILE A 9 -10.17 -5.79 -26.33
C ILE A 9 -9.46 -6.94 -25.61
N ILE A 10 -8.60 -6.60 -24.66
CA ILE A 10 -7.85 -7.53 -23.82
C ILE A 10 -8.27 -7.36 -22.36
N ASP A 11 -8.33 -8.47 -21.64
CA ASP A 11 -8.47 -8.46 -20.20
C ASP A 11 -7.05 -8.28 -19.62
N ILE A 12 -6.82 -7.17 -18.93
CA ILE A 12 -5.52 -6.93 -18.30
C ILE A 12 -5.39 -7.90 -17.11
N PRO A 13 -4.28 -8.67 -17.01
CA PRO A 13 -4.08 -9.56 -15.88
C PRO A 13 -4.18 -8.82 -14.54
N LYS A 14 -4.74 -9.46 -13.51
CA LYS A 14 -4.87 -8.86 -12.17
C LYS A 14 -3.50 -8.38 -11.67
N GLY A 15 -3.44 -7.14 -11.20
CA GLY A 15 -2.20 -6.51 -10.70
C GLY A 15 -1.23 -6.01 -11.77
N MET A 16 -1.63 -6.04 -13.05
CA MET A 16 -0.86 -5.48 -14.16
C MET A 16 -1.54 -4.26 -14.76
N GLU A 17 -0.78 -3.49 -15.52
CA GLU A 17 -1.23 -2.45 -16.45
C GLU A 17 -0.44 -2.56 -17.76
N VAL A 18 -0.93 -1.92 -18.82
CA VAL A 18 -0.21 -1.88 -20.10
C VAL A 18 1.06 -1.04 -19.94
N ASP A 19 2.19 -1.61 -20.30
CA ASP A 19 3.46 -0.89 -20.39
C ASP A 19 3.55 -0.22 -21.76
N ILE A 20 3.07 1.03 -21.84
CA ILE A 20 3.04 1.80 -23.08
C ILE A 20 4.44 1.96 -23.68
N GLU A 21 5.47 2.09 -22.82
CA GLU A 21 6.86 2.34 -23.27
C GLU A 21 7.50 1.10 -23.90
N LYS A 22 7.13 -0.09 -23.43
CA LYS A 22 7.65 -1.37 -23.96
C LYS A 22 6.71 -2.06 -24.95
N SER A 23 5.56 -1.47 -25.24
CA SER A 23 4.63 -1.97 -26.25
C SER A 23 5.03 -1.49 -27.63
N ASP A 24 4.81 -2.33 -28.64
CA ASP A 24 4.95 -1.99 -30.05
C ASP A 24 3.68 -2.39 -30.81
N LEU A 25 2.79 -1.42 -30.99
CA LEU A 25 1.51 -1.64 -31.67
C LEU A 25 1.68 -1.97 -33.16
N LYS A 26 2.77 -1.54 -33.81
CA LYS A 26 3.03 -1.88 -35.23
C LYS A 26 3.43 -3.34 -35.38
N ALA A 27 4.21 -3.85 -34.43
CA ALA A 27 4.57 -5.26 -34.35
C ALA A 27 3.47 -6.14 -33.72
N GLY A 28 2.37 -5.54 -33.24
CA GLY A 28 1.30 -6.25 -32.55
C GLY A 28 1.67 -6.72 -31.13
N ILE A 29 2.67 -6.09 -30.50
CA ILE A 29 3.19 -6.43 -29.17
C ILE A 29 2.57 -5.48 -28.14
N ILE A 30 1.88 -6.03 -27.14
CA ILE A 30 1.40 -5.29 -25.97
C ILE A 30 2.14 -5.84 -24.76
N ALA A 31 3.03 -5.02 -24.19
CA ALA A 31 3.74 -5.34 -22.98
C ALA A 31 2.90 -4.98 -21.75
N PHE A 32 3.07 -5.73 -20.67
CA PHE A 32 2.46 -5.45 -19.38
C PHE A 32 3.54 -5.19 -18.34
N LYS A 33 3.26 -4.28 -17.42
CA LYS A 33 4.06 -4.07 -16.21
C LYS A 33 3.17 -4.20 -14.98
N LYS A 34 3.78 -4.46 -13.83
CA LYS A 34 3.04 -4.42 -12.56
C LYS A 34 2.53 -3.01 -12.34
N ARG A 35 1.23 -2.87 -12.09
CA ARG A 35 0.67 -1.58 -11.66
C ARG A 35 1.01 -1.33 -10.20
N PRO A 36 1.02 -0.07 -9.73
CA PRO A 36 1.15 0.22 -8.32
C PRO A 36 0.06 -0.50 -7.51
N PHE A 37 0.46 -1.04 -6.36
CA PHE A 37 -0.44 -1.77 -5.45
C PHE A 37 -1.51 -0.80 -4.93
N SER A 38 -2.79 -1.14 -4.99
CA SER A 38 -3.87 -0.24 -4.56
C SER A 38 -4.37 -0.61 -3.16
N TYR A 39 -5.18 0.27 -2.57
CA TYR A 39 -5.80 -0.05 -1.28
C TYR A 39 -6.85 -1.16 -1.43
N GLU A 40 -7.53 -1.25 -2.57
CA GLU A 40 -8.42 -2.38 -2.88
C GLU A 40 -7.66 -3.71 -2.95
N ASP A 41 -6.41 -3.71 -3.44
CA ASP A 41 -5.57 -4.91 -3.40
C ASP A 41 -5.17 -5.29 -1.98
N VAL A 42 -4.92 -4.30 -1.11
CA VAL A 42 -4.71 -4.51 0.34
C VAL A 42 -5.93 -5.21 0.94
N ILE A 43 -7.13 -4.67 0.72
CA ILE A 43 -8.37 -5.25 1.22
C ILE A 43 -8.61 -6.66 0.68
N SER A 44 -8.45 -6.86 -0.64
CA SER A 44 -8.56 -8.20 -1.26
C SER A 44 -7.59 -9.18 -0.61
N THR A 45 -6.34 -8.77 -0.39
CA THR A 45 -5.30 -9.61 0.22
C THR A 45 -5.64 -9.97 1.67
N LEU A 46 -6.20 -9.04 2.44
CA LEU A 46 -6.64 -9.29 3.82
C LEU A 46 -7.84 -10.24 3.86
N ILE A 47 -8.82 -10.05 2.97
CA ILE A 47 -9.99 -10.93 2.83
C ILE A 47 -9.57 -12.34 2.43
N ASP A 48 -8.65 -12.48 1.47
CA ASP A 48 -8.11 -13.77 1.04
C ASP A 48 -7.39 -14.51 2.18
N ARG A 49 -6.91 -13.78 3.20
CA ARG A 49 -6.32 -14.32 4.45
C ARG A 49 -7.37 -14.56 5.55
N GLY A 50 -8.66 -14.41 5.27
CA GLY A 50 -9.75 -14.63 6.22
C GLY A 50 -9.96 -13.47 7.21
N LEU A 51 -9.40 -12.29 6.94
CA LEU A 51 -9.59 -11.09 7.77
C LEU A 51 -10.72 -10.24 7.20
N SER A 52 -11.55 -9.68 8.08
CA SER A 52 -12.55 -8.68 7.71
C SER A 52 -12.07 -7.31 8.22
N PRO A 53 -11.62 -6.41 7.33
CA PRO A 53 -11.35 -5.03 7.71
C PRO A 53 -12.60 -4.41 8.32
N VAL A 54 -12.46 -3.75 9.48
CA VAL A 54 -13.59 -3.16 10.20
C VAL A 54 -13.65 -1.68 9.87
N VAL A 55 -14.74 -1.22 9.26
CA VAL A 55 -14.95 0.20 9.01
C VAL A 55 -15.46 0.86 10.28
N ALA A 56 -14.60 1.62 10.97
CA ALA A 56 -15.02 2.44 12.10
C ALA A 56 -15.77 3.69 11.59
N THR A 57 -17.01 3.90 12.04
CA THR A 57 -17.75 5.14 11.79
C THR A 57 -17.36 6.16 12.87
N VAL A 58 -16.77 7.28 12.47
CA VAL A 58 -16.30 8.32 13.40
C VAL A 58 -16.97 9.65 13.07
N THR A 59 -17.60 10.28 14.06
CA THR A 59 -18.31 11.57 13.92
C THR A 59 -17.54 12.69 14.61
N ASN A 60 -16.33 12.98 14.15
CA ASN A 60 -15.45 14.02 14.72
C ASN A 60 -14.76 14.81 13.59
N SER A 61 -14.32 16.04 13.86
CA SER A 61 -13.52 16.86 12.94
C SER A 61 -12.24 16.18 12.45
N ASN A 62 -11.76 15.17 13.19
CA ASN A 62 -10.56 14.40 12.85
C ASN A 62 -10.84 13.13 12.03
N VAL A 63 -12.05 12.96 11.48
CA VAL A 63 -12.48 11.74 10.78
C VAL A 63 -11.52 11.34 9.66
N GLU A 64 -11.02 12.30 8.87
CA GLU A 64 -10.11 12.02 7.76
C GLU A 64 -8.80 11.40 8.23
N LYS A 65 -8.18 11.97 9.27
CA LYS A 65 -6.93 11.48 9.85
C LYS A 65 -7.12 10.11 10.51
N ILE A 66 -8.25 9.87 11.16
CA ILE A 66 -8.56 8.57 11.79
C ILE A 66 -8.77 7.49 10.73
N VAL A 67 -9.54 7.78 9.67
CA VAL A 67 -9.71 6.86 8.54
C VAL A 67 -8.37 6.59 7.86
N ALA A 68 -7.51 7.60 7.71
CA ALA A 68 -6.19 7.40 7.12
C ALA A 68 -5.28 6.51 7.98
N LEU A 69 -5.29 6.69 9.32
CA LEU A 69 -4.56 5.83 10.25
C LEU A 69 -5.02 4.37 10.17
N ASP A 70 -6.33 4.13 10.12
CA ASP A 70 -6.93 2.80 9.95
C ASP A 70 -6.46 2.14 8.65
N LYS A 71 -6.52 2.88 7.54
CA LYS A 71 -5.99 2.42 6.24
C LYS A 71 -4.50 2.09 6.30
N LEU A 72 -3.70 2.88 7.01
CA LEU A 72 -2.27 2.61 7.16
C LEU A 72 -2.01 1.35 8.01
N MET A 73 -2.85 1.07 9.01
CA MET A 73 -2.80 -0.18 9.79
C MET A 73 -3.12 -1.40 8.91
N ASP A 74 -4.13 -1.32 8.06
CA ASP A 74 -4.45 -2.37 7.08
C ASP A 74 -3.31 -2.62 6.11
N ILE A 75 -2.72 -1.54 5.56
CA ILE A 75 -1.56 -1.61 4.67
C ILE A 75 -0.42 -2.34 5.39
N ALA A 76 -0.05 -1.90 6.60
CA ALA A 76 1.02 -2.53 7.37
C ALA A 76 0.71 -4.01 7.67
N LYS A 77 -0.54 -4.35 8.01
CA LYS A 77 -0.97 -5.74 8.23
C LYS A 77 -0.86 -6.58 6.96
N CYS A 78 -1.18 -6.02 5.80
CA CYS A 78 -1.04 -6.69 4.51
C CYS A 78 0.41 -7.07 4.22
N TYR A 79 1.35 -6.13 4.41
CA TYR A 79 2.80 -6.37 4.22
C TYR A 79 3.38 -7.31 5.29
N ASN A 80 3.05 -7.10 6.57
CA ASN A 80 3.62 -7.85 7.69
C ASN A 80 3.09 -9.29 7.83
N GLY A 81 1.90 -9.58 7.32
CA GLY A 81 1.22 -10.84 7.58
C GLY A 81 0.92 -11.02 9.07
N ASP A 82 1.36 -12.13 9.66
CA ASP A 82 1.16 -12.43 11.08
C ASP A 82 2.20 -11.81 12.01
N TRP A 83 3.24 -11.19 11.45
CA TRP A 83 4.26 -10.54 12.26
C TRP A 83 3.66 -9.39 13.07
N LYS A 84 4.16 -9.25 14.30
CA LYS A 84 3.87 -8.16 15.23
C LYS A 84 5.18 -7.72 15.87
N PRO A 85 5.33 -6.43 16.22
CA PRO A 85 6.52 -5.95 16.89
C PRO A 85 6.68 -6.63 18.26
N ASP A 86 7.77 -7.37 18.45
CA ASP A 86 8.22 -7.83 19.77
C ASP A 86 9.32 -6.90 20.29
N TRP A 87 9.00 -6.11 21.31
CA TRP A 87 9.91 -5.13 21.92
C TRP A 87 10.92 -5.74 22.90
N ASN A 88 10.83 -7.04 23.19
CA ASN A 88 11.88 -7.77 23.89
C ASN A 88 12.98 -8.26 22.94
N SER A 89 12.71 -8.24 21.63
CA SER A 89 13.68 -8.59 20.59
C SER A 89 14.51 -7.38 20.17
N LYS A 90 15.79 -7.63 19.84
CA LYS A 90 16.70 -6.61 19.28
C LYS A 90 16.47 -6.32 17.80
N GLU A 91 15.54 -7.02 17.16
CA GLU A 91 15.14 -6.74 15.77
C GLU A 91 14.59 -5.31 15.66
N CYS A 92 15.06 -4.56 14.65
CA CYS A 92 14.50 -3.24 14.35
C CYS A 92 13.06 -3.35 13.84
N LYS A 93 12.21 -2.42 14.28
CA LYS A 93 10.88 -2.20 13.72
C LYS A 93 10.86 -0.85 13.06
N HIS A 94 10.33 -0.81 11.85
CA HIS A 94 10.41 0.36 10.98
C HIS A 94 9.06 1.06 10.93
N ASN A 95 9.03 2.39 10.99
CA ASN A 95 7.78 3.13 10.80
C ASN A 95 8.01 4.36 9.93
N ILE A 96 6.93 4.77 9.27
CA ILE A 96 6.91 5.97 8.45
C ILE A 96 6.84 7.18 9.39
N MET A 97 7.62 8.20 9.07
CA MET A 97 7.59 9.50 9.71
C MET A 97 7.68 10.60 8.64
N ARG A 98 7.44 11.84 9.04
CA ARG A 98 7.64 13.00 8.17
C ARG A 98 8.29 14.15 8.95
N THR A 99 9.30 14.77 8.36
CA THR A 99 9.83 16.07 8.78
C THR A 99 9.51 17.11 7.70
N SER A 100 10.27 17.12 6.61
CA SER A 100 9.97 17.84 5.35
C SER A 100 9.41 16.88 4.29
N GLU A 101 10.08 15.74 4.15
CA GLU A 101 9.74 14.61 3.28
C GLU A 101 9.37 13.37 4.11
N TYR A 102 8.76 12.38 3.45
CA TYR A 102 8.51 11.09 4.09
C TYR A 102 9.83 10.35 4.27
N GLY A 103 10.00 9.78 5.45
CA GLY A 103 11.16 8.98 5.80
C GLY A 103 10.78 7.77 6.64
N ILE A 104 11.78 6.94 6.93
CA ILE A 104 11.63 5.75 7.75
C ILE A 104 12.53 5.92 8.98
N THR A 105 11.93 5.85 10.16
CA THR A 105 12.67 5.67 11.41
C THR A 105 12.62 4.21 11.85
N SER A 106 13.49 3.82 12.77
CA SER A 106 13.62 2.45 13.23
C SER A 106 13.97 2.41 14.71
N SER A 107 13.30 1.53 15.45
CA SER A 107 13.59 1.30 16.87
C SER A 107 13.61 -0.20 17.17
N SER A 108 14.53 -0.62 18.02
CA SER A 108 14.60 -1.98 18.58
C SER A 108 14.36 -2.03 20.08
N VAL A 109 14.10 -0.87 20.71
CA VAL A 109 14.18 -0.73 22.17
C VAL A 109 12.97 -0.05 22.80
N TYR A 110 12.15 0.68 22.04
CA TYR A 110 10.95 1.33 22.56
C TYR A 110 9.87 1.51 21.49
N ASN A 111 8.62 1.47 21.96
CA ASN A 111 7.42 1.69 21.16
C ASN A 111 6.97 3.16 21.23
N GLU A 112 6.89 3.83 20.09
CA GLU A 112 6.43 5.22 19.95
C GLU A 112 4.91 5.33 19.72
N GLY A 113 4.19 4.21 19.73
CA GLY A 113 2.77 4.17 19.35
C GLY A 113 2.54 4.31 17.84
N ALA A 114 3.58 4.10 17.03
CA ALA A 114 3.51 4.18 15.58
C ALA A 114 2.97 2.89 14.93
N ILE A 115 2.73 2.97 13.61
CA ILE A 115 2.40 1.81 12.78
C ILE A 115 3.70 1.23 12.23
N TYR A 116 4.00 -0.01 12.58
CA TYR A 116 5.29 -0.65 12.32
C TYR A 116 5.25 -1.65 11.17
N PHE A 117 6.37 -1.73 10.46
CA PHE A 117 6.69 -2.67 9.40
C PHE A 117 7.87 -3.55 9.86
N LYS A 118 7.80 -4.83 9.51
CA LYS A 118 8.87 -5.79 9.77
C LYS A 118 10.14 -5.47 8.97
N ASN A 119 9.97 -5.20 7.68
CA ASN A 119 11.08 -4.89 6.77
C ASN A 119 11.06 -3.41 6.41
N LYS A 120 12.24 -2.81 6.28
CA LYS A 120 12.38 -1.40 5.88
C LYS A 120 11.87 -1.18 4.46
N GLU A 121 12.08 -2.16 3.59
CA GLU A 121 11.71 -2.14 2.18
C GLU A 121 10.19 -2.06 2.00
N ASP A 122 9.42 -2.69 2.89
CA ASP A 122 7.96 -2.63 2.86
C ASP A 122 7.46 -1.23 3.24
N ALA A 123 8.05 -0.60 4.27
CA ALA A 123 7.76 0.79 4.60
C ALA A 123 8.13 1.75 3.45
N GLN A 124 9.27 1.50 2.78
CA GLN A 124 9.67 2.29 1.61
C GLN A 124 8.71 2.10 0.43
N ALA A 125 8.28 0.87 0.16
CA ALA A 125 7.29 0.57 -0.87
C ALA A 125 5.97 1.30 -0.62
N VAL A 126 5.57 1.51 0.64
CA VAL A 126 4.39 2.32 0.97
C VAL A 126 4.62 3.81 0.68
N ILE A 127 5.80 4.35 1.00
CA ILE A 127 6.17 5.75 0.70
C ILE A 127 6.22 6.02 -0.81
N ASP A 128 6.80 5.09 -1.58
CA ASP A 128 7.02 5.23 -3.02
C ASP A 128 5.75 5.00 -3.84
N ASN A 129 4.71 4.41 -3.22
CA ASN A 129 3.49 4.07 -3.92
C ASN A 129 2.54 5.27 -4.03
N PRO A 130 2.27 5.77 -5.26
CA PRO A 130 1.43 6.95 -5.46
C PRO A 130 -0.01 6.74 -4.96
N ASN A 131 -0.52 5.50 -4.96
CA ASN A 131 -1.88 5.21 -4.50
C ASN A 131 -2.07 5.40 -3.00
N PHE A 132 -0.99 5.37 -2.21
CA PHE A 132 -1.03 5.57 -0.77
C PHE A 132 -0.73 7.01 -0.36
N ARG A 133 -0.47 7.89 -1.34
CA ARG A 133 -0.02 9.24 -1.05
C ARG A 133 -1.05 10.07 -0.28
N SER A 134 -2.32 10.00 -0.67
CA SER A 134 -3.39 10.73 0.03
C SER A 134 -3.58 10.25 1.48
N ILE A 135 -3.37 8.96 1.75
CA ILE A 135 -3.42 8.38 3.09
C ILE A 135 -2.28 8.95 3.94
N LEU A 136 -1.05 8.92 3.41
CA LEU A 136 0.11 9.46 4.12
C LEU A 136 0.00 10.98 4.30
N ASP A 137 -0.53 11.71 3.32
CA ASP A 137 -0.72 13.16 3.41
C ASP A 137 -1.71 13.49 4.53
N ALA A 138 -2.86 12.80 4.62
CA ALA A 138 -3.85 13.00 5.67
C ALA A 138 -3.34 12.70 7.10
N ILE A 139 -2.32 11.86 7.25
CA ILE A 139 -1.72 11.53 8.56
C ILE A 139 -0.65 12.56 8.94
N TYR A 140 0.22 12.91 8.00
CA TYR A 140 1.52 13.52 8.31
C TYR A 140 1.72 14.95 7.78
N LYS A 141 0.85 15.47 6.90
CA LYS A 141 1.04 16.80 6.33
C LYS A 141 0.36 17.94 7.08
N ASP A 142 -0.52 17.62 8.01
CA ASP A 142 -1.45 18.55 8.67
C ASP A 142 -2.35 19.31 7.69
#